data_AF-A0A934MQZ4-F1
#
_entry.id   AF-A0A934MQZ4-F1
#
_cell.length_a   1.000
_cell.length_b   1.000
_cell.length_c   1.000
_cell.angle_alpha   90.00
_cell.angle_beta   90.00
_cell.angle_gamma   90.00
#
_symmetry.space_group_name_H-M   'P 1'
#
loop_
_entity.id
_entity.type
_entity.pdbx_description
1 polymer ?
#
loop_
_entity_poly.entity_id
_entity_poly.type
_entity_poly.pdbx_seq_one_letter_code
_entity_poly.pdbx_strand_id
1 'polypeptide(L)' 'MGNSLWMVLEDDLCRERLIVLAARHVKLALEFSQRETSLERKKKIKKEVESLRVERDQLLHGKAVK' A
#
# COMPACT_ATOMS: atom_id res chain seq x y z
N MET A 1 25.28 -20.20 9.14
CA MET A 1 25.05 -19.26 8.03
C MET A 1 23.77 -19.67 7.34
N GLY A 2 22.67 -18.95 7.56
CA GLY A 2 21.35 -19.32 7.05
C GLY A 2 20.35 -18.17 7.10
N ASN A 3 20.47 -17.27 8.08
CA ASN A 3 19.54 -16.16 8.27
C ASN A 3 19.62 -15.03 7.22
N SER A 4 20.77 -14.83 6.58
CA SER A 4 20.96 -13.66 5.69
C SER A 4 20.16 -13.75 4.40
N LEU A 5 19.98 -14.94 3.83
CA LEU A 5 19.24 -15.11 2.57
C LEU A 5 17.73 -14.93 2.79
N TRP A 6 17.21 -15.46 3.90
CA TRP A 6 15.80 -15.32 4.27
C TRP A 6 15.41 -13.87 4.54
N MET A 7 16.27 -13.10 5.22
CA MET A 7 16.03 -11.67 5.43
C MET A 7 15.98 -10.87 4.12
N VAL A 8 16.90 -11.15 3.17
CA VAL A 8 16.91 -10.47 1.87
C VAL A 8 15.65 -10.78 1.07
N LEU A 9 15.20 -12.04 1.06
CA LEU A 9 13.96 -12.43 0.37
C LEU A 9 12.72 -11.78 1.00
N GLU A 10 12.66 -11.67 2.33
CA GLU A 10 11.59 -10.97 3.02
C GLU A 10 11.57 -9.47 2.72
N ASP A 11 12.74 -8.84 2.61
CA ASP A 11 12.87 -7.42 2.28
C ASP A 11 12.48 -7.14 0.83
N ASP A 12 12.85 -8.02 -0.12
CA ASP A 12 12.45 -7.92 -1.51
C ASP A 12 10.92 -8.07 -1.68
N LEU A 13 10.31 -9.06 -0.99
CA LEU A 13 8.86 -9.22 -0.98
C LEU A 13 8.13 -8.04 -0.34
N CYS A 14 8.70 -7.47 0.73
CA CYS A 14 8.20 -6.25 1.35
C CYS A 14 8.24 -5.08 0.37
N ARG A 15 9.38 -4.88 -0.30
CA ARG A 15 9.58 -3.83 -1.30
C ARG A 15 8.58 -3.96 -2.46
N GLU A 16 8.41 -5.15 -3.02
CA GLU A 16 7.45 -5.38 -4.11
C GLU A 16 6.02 -5.03 -3.68
N ARG A 17 5.62 -5.45 -2.48
CA ARG A 17 4.30 -5.12 -1.93
C ARG A 17 4.11 -3.61 -1.73
N LEU A 18 5.12 -2.89 -1.25
CA LEU A 18 5.07 -1.43 -1.13
C LEU A 18 4.90 -0.75 -2.49
N ILE A 19 5.59 -1.23 -3.52
CA ILE A 19 5.46 -0.70 -4.89
C ILE A 19 4.03 -0.89 -5.40
N VAL A 20 3.43 -2.06 -5.18
CA VAL A 20 2.04 -2.34 -5.57
C VAL A 20 1.05 -1.42 -4.83
N LEU A 21 1.23 -1.24 -3.52
CA LEU A 21 0.40 -0.33 -2.73
C LEU A 21 0.52 1.12 -3.22
N ALA A 22 1.74 1.59 -3.51
CA ALA A 22 1.98 2.92 -4.04
C ALA A 22 1.34 3.12 -5.42
N ALA A 23 1.47 2.15 -6.32
CA ALA A 23 0.85 2.20 -7.64
C ALA A 23 -0.69 2.28 -7.55
N ARG A 24 -1.31 1.48 -6.67
CA ARG A 24 -2.76 1.54 -6.41
C ARG A 24 -3.18 2.90 -5.83
N HIS A 25 -2.41 3.44 -4.89
CA HIS A 25 -2.68 4.75 -4.31
C HIS A 25 -2.63 5.87 -5.36
N VAL A 26 -1.61 5.88 -6.22
CA VAL A 26 -1.48 6.86 -7.31
C VAL A 26 -2.66 6.75 -8.27
N LYS A 27 -3.05 5.53 -8.67
CA LYS A 27 -4.20 5.31 -9.55
C LYS A 27 -5.49 5.91 -8.97
N LEU A 28 -5.74 5.67 -7.69
CA LEU A 28 -6.92 6.21 -6.99
C LEU A 28 -6.85 7.73 -6.84
N ALA A 29 -5.67 8.30 -6.58
CA ALA A 29 -5.49 9.74 -6.48
C ALA A 29 -5.76 10.43 -7.83
N LEU A 30 -5.29 9.84 -8.94
CA LEU A 30 -5.58 10.32 -10.29
C LEU A 30 -7.08 10.28 -10.59
N GLU A 31 -7.74 9.15 -10.31
CA GLU A 31 -9.19 9.02 -10.44
C GLU A 31 -9.94 10.04 -9.58
N PHE A 32 -9.48 10.32 -8.36
CA PHE A 32 -10.11 11.33 -7.50
C PHE A 32 -10.00 12.75 -8.06
N SER A 33 -8.88 13.05 -8.73
CA SER A 33 -8.60 14.38 -9.31
C SER A 33 -9.43 14.68 -10.56
N GLN A 34 -9.91 13.65 -11.24
CA GLN A 34 -10.79 13.77 -12.41
C GLN A 34 -12.10 14.51 -12.06
N ARG A 35 -12.58 15.31 -13.00
CA ARG A 35 -13.80 16.14 -12.83
C ARG A 35 -15.07 15.30 -12.99
N GLU A 36 -14.99 14.31 -13.86
CA GLU A 36 -16.03 13.33 -14.19
C GLU A 36 -16.28 12.31 -13.07
N THR A 37 -15.35 12.16 -12.12
CA THR A 37 -15.50 11.25 -11.00
C THR A 37 -16.61 11.72 -10.07
N SER A 38 -17.64 10.89 -9.93
CA SER A 38 -18.81 11.20 -9.11
C SER A 38 -18.44 11.38 -7.63
N LEU A 39 -19.24 12.15 -6.89
CA LEU A 39 -19.05 12.35 -5.45
C LEU A 39 -19.09 11.03 -4.67
N GLU A 40 -19.96 10.11 -5.07
CA GLU A 40 -20.05 8.77 -4.48
C GLU A 40 -18.76 7.97 -4.72
N ARG A 41 -18.20 8.05 -5.92
CA ARG A 41 -16.93 7.39 -6.23
C ARG A 41 -15.78 8.03 -5.45
N LYS A 42 -15.73 9.36 -5.33
CA LYS A 42 -14.75 10.08 -4.49
C LYS A 42 -14.80 9.64 -3.02
N LYS A 43 -16.00 9.40 -2.47
CA LYS A 43 -16.17 8.85 -1.11
C LYS A 43 -15.62 7.42 -1.00
N LYS A 44 -15.85 6.57 -2.00
CA LYS A 44 -15.29 5.20 -2.05
C LYS A 44 -13.76 5.23 -2.15
N ILE A 45 -13.21 6.07 -3.04
CA ILE A 45 -11.77 6.26 -3.20
C ILE A 45 -11.12 6.66 -1.87
N LYS A 46 -11.71 7.57 -1.09
CA LYS A 46 -11.18 7.93 0.24
C LYS A 46 -11.08 6.73 1.18
N LYS A 47 -12.09 5.85 1.18
CA LYS A 47 -12.06 4.62 2.00
C LYS A 47 -10.98 3.65 1.52
N GLU A 48 -10.86 3.47 0.20
CA GLU A 48 -9.83 2.61 -0.39
C GLU A 48 -8.41 3.12 -0.10
N VAL A 49 -8.18 4.43 -0.20
CA VAL A 49 -6.90 5.07 0.17
C VAL A 49 -6.58 4.84 1.64
N GLU A 50 -7.57 4.92 2.52
CA GLU A 50 -7.36 4.65 3.94
C GLU A 50 -7.00 3.18 4.19
N SER A 51 -7.67 2.23 3.54
CA SER A 51 -7.29 0.81 3.59
C SER A 51 -5.87 0.56 3.10
N LEU A 52 -5.44 1.20 2.01
CA LEU A 52 -4.06 1.09 1.51
C LEU A 52 -3.03 1.63 2.50
N ARG A 53 -3.36 2.67 3.29
CA ARG A 53 -2.49 3.18 4.35
C ARG A 53 -2.35 2.19 5.48
N VAL A 54 -3.46 1.59 5.92
CA VAL A 54 -3.44 0.52 6.92
C VAL A 54 -2.60 -0.67 6.45
N GLU A 55 -2.76 -1.13 5.20
CA GLU A 55 -1.96 -2.21 4.63
C GLU A 55 -0.46 -1.85 4.59
N ARG A 56 -0.12 -0.62 4.21
CA ARG A 56 1.27 -0.12 4.23
C ARG A 56 1.83 -0.11 5.65
N ASP A 57 1.08 0.42 6.61
CA ASP A 57 1.54 0.57 7.99
C ASP A 57 1.71 -0.80 8.66
N GLN A 58 0.85 -1.78 8.35
CA GLN A 58 1.06 -3.17 8.74
C GLN A 58 2.32 -3.77 8.12
N LEU A 59 2.62 -3.43 6.87
CA LEU A 59 3.82 -3.94 6.21
C LEU A 59 5.12 -3.33 6.79
N LEU A 60 5.11 -2.04 7.12
CA LEU A 60 6.27 -1.31 7.64
C LEU A 60 6.48 -1.48 9.15
N HIS A 61 5.39 -1.60 9.92
CA HIS A 61 5.42 -1.59 11.38
C HIS A 61 4.88 -2.88 12.02
N GLY A 62 4.19 -3.73 11.27
CA GLY A 62 3.67 -5.01 11.76
C GLY A 62 4.74 -6.09 12.01
N LYS A 63 6.01 -5.83 11.69
CA LYS A 63 7.16 -6.65 12.12
C LYS A 63 7.71 -6.26 13.51
N ALA A 64 7.04 -5.38 14.25
CA ALA A 64 7.41 -5.04 15.64
C ALA A 64 6.45 -5.67 16.65
N VAL A 65 6.46 -7.00 16.77
CA VAL A 65 6.08 -7.66 18.02
C VAL A 65 7.20 -8.66 18.34
N LYS A 66 7.95 -8.32 19.39
CA LYS A 66 8.88 -9.19 20.10
C LYS A 66 8.16 -10.38 20.71
#